data_AF-A0A3D4XDX4-F1
#
_entry.id   AF-A0A3D4XDX4-F1
#
_cell.length_a   1.000
_cell.length_b   1.000
_cell.length_c   1.000
_cell.angle_alpha   90.00
_cell.angle_beta   90.00
_cell.angle_gamma   90.00
#
_symmetry.space_group_name_H-M   'P 1'
#
loop_
_entity.id
_entity.type
_entity.pdbx_description
1 polymer ?
#
loop_
_entity_poly.entity_id
_entity_poly.type
_entity_poly.pdbx_seq_one_letter_code
_entity_poly.pdbx_strand_id
1 'polypeptide(L)'
;MNNLKQLKMKKILSIISVLSLFLLYSCEKNVITYDHSDLDENAFAQVRLVYDLPLVTSTTHNITLLKYNDQIYSQVGTALGSILPNSIAKYHRIPIGANKVDAFKGAGKDVVAYSSNFTVAKGKWSAFIYNESQPPLLVQDPEEYQTGHPWNDTVAYIRFVNLFHKADGVTPFGRLTLKGVRTVGGVTTYIDIASANYMEASDYMPYTLDRKGIAVWSGTESSMVFALFDASGQQLTHFATTSATTKTAHSVSGYSLTKGVNYIFHLNGKEGTNNATQAIRVSTIAVN
;
A
#
# COMPACT_ATOMS: atom_id res chain seq x y z
N MET A 1 31.84 -45.34 -52.97
CA MET A 1 31.69 -44.22 -52.02
C MET A 1 30.23 -43.79 -51.71
N ASN A 2 29.19 -44.40 -52.30
CA ASN A 2 27.79 -43.98 -52.05
C ASN A 2 27.08 -44.67 -50.86
N ASN A 3 27.45 -45.90 -50.50
CA ASN A 3 26.75 -46.64 -49.42
C ASN A 3 27.06 -46.11 -48.00
N LEU A 4 28.26 -45.56 -47.77
CA LEU A 4 28.65 -45.00 -46.47
C LEU A 4 27.91 -43.68 -46.14
N LYS A 5 27.61 -42.87 -47.17
CA LYS A 5 26.82 -41.63 -47.04
C LYS A 5 25.34 -41.94 -46.74
N GLN A 6 24.75 -42.94 -47.41
CA GLN A 6 23.36 -43.33 -47.15
C GLN A 6 23.16 -43.91 -45.75
N LEU A 7 24.10 -44.71 -45.22
CA LEU A 7 24.00 -45.25 -43.86
C LEU A 7 24.11 -44.15 -42.79
N LYS A 8 24.97 -43.13 -43.00
CA LYS A 8 25.08 -41.97 -42.11
C LYS A 8 23.80 -41.12 -42.14
N MET A 9 23.19 -40.93 -43.31
CA MET A 9 21.97 -40.13 -43.46
C MET A 9 20.76 -40.80 -42.78
N LYS A 10 20.62 -42.14 -42.88
CA LYS A 10 19.57 -42.90 -42.18
C LYS A 10 19.71 -42.82 -40.66
N LYS A 11 20.94 -42.87 -40.12
CA LYS A 11 21.20 -42.72 -38.68
C LYS A 11 20.89 -41.32 -38.16
N ILE A 12 21.20 -40.28 -38.94
CA ILE A 12 20.87 -38.89 -38.60
C ILE A 12 19.36 -38.66 -38.60
N LEU A 13 18.64 -39.18 -39.59
CA LEU A 13 17.18 -39.08 -39.69
C LEU A 13 16.47 -39.80 -38.52
N SER A 14 16.95 -40.97 -38.09
CA SER A 14 16.42 -41.65 -36.90
C SER A 14 16.69 -40.88 -35.60
N ILE A 15 17.84 -40.22 -35.45
CA ILE A 15 18.14 -39.41 -34.26
C ILE A 15 17.25 -38.16 -34.21
N ILE A 16 17.04 -37.48 -35.34
CA ILE A 16 16.14 -36.31 -35.43
C ILE A 16 14.70 -36.73 -35.10
N SER A 17 14.22 -37.86 -35.64
CA SER A 17 12.90 -38.40 -35.35
C SER A 17 12.69 -38.66 -33.85
N VAL A 18 13.68 -39.25 -33.18
CA VAL A 18 13.63 -39.52 -31.74
C VAL A 18 13.68 -38.22 -30.92
N LEU A 19 14.52 -37.24 -31.32
CA LEU A 19 14.55 -35.92 -30.66
C LEU A 19 13.24 -35.15 -30.80
N SER A 20 12.57 -35.24 -31.95
CA SER A 20 11.26 -34.59 -32.17
C SER A 20 10.13 -35.18 -31.32
N LEU A 21 10.22 -36.45 -30.92
CA LEU A 21 9.28 -37.07 -29.98
C LEU A 21 9.43 -36.51 -28.56
N PHE A 22 10.66 -36.18 -28.13
CA PHE A 22 10.91 -35.55 -26.82
C PHE A 22 10.45 -34.08 -26.77
N LEU A 23 10.48 -33.37 -27.90
CA LEU A 23 10.02 -31.98 -27.98
C LEU A 23 8.49 -31.82 -27.83
N LEU A 24 7.71 -32.87 -28.14
CA LEU A 24 6.24 -32.84 -27.98
C LEU A 24 5.78 -33.14 -26.55
N TYR A 25 6.62 -33.78 -25.73
CA TYR A 25 6.28 -34.18 -24.35
C TYR A 25 6.83 -33.22 -23.28
N SER A 26 7.70 -32.28 -23.65
CA SER A 26 8.32 -31.33 -22.70
C SER A 26 7.41 -30.18 -22.26
N CYS A 27 6.14 -30.16 -22.68
CA CYS A 27 5.18 -29.10 -22.33
C CYS A 27 4.10 -29.56 -21.35
N GLU A 28 4.29 -30.68 -20.66
CA GLU A 28 3.51 -30.93 -19.45
C GLU A 28 3.95 -29.91 -18.40
N LYS A 29 3.19 -28.81 -18.31
CA LYS A 29 3.25 -27.90 -17.17
C LYS A 29 3.08 -28.79 -15.95
N ASN A 30 4.13 -28.94 -15.14
CA ASN A 30 3.99 -29.48 -13.81
C ASN A 30 3.06 -28.52 -13.05
N VAL A 31 1.76 -28.82 -13.05
CA VAL A 31 0.78 -28.06 -12.28
C VAL A 31 1.04 -28.44 -10.83
N ILE A 32 1.81 -27.61 -10.15
CA ILE A 32 1.96 -27.71 -8.71
C ILE A 32 0.62 -27.26 -8.12
N THR A 33 -0.25 -28.23 -7.82
CA THR A 33 -1.49 -27.98 -7.09
C THR A 33 -1.15 -27.87 -5.62
N TYR A 34 -1.28 -26.67 -5.06
CA TYR A 34 -1.27 -26.48 -3.62
C TYR A 34 -2.63 -26.90 -3.07
N ASP A 35 -2.66 -27.59 -1.94
CA ASP A 35 -3.92 -27.86 -1.24
C ASP A 35 -4.42 -26.52 -0.67
N HIS A 36 -5.43 -25.95 -1.33
CA HIS A 36 -6.08 -24.71 -0.94
C HIS A 36 -7.58 -24.84 -1.21
N SER A 37 -8.37 -24.18 -0.38
CA SER A 37 -9.77 -23.89 -0.71
C SER A 37 -9.83 -22.45 -1.17
N ASP A 38 -10.47 -22.24 -2.32
CA ASP A 38 -10.77 -20.89 -2.77
C ASP A 38 -11.64 -20.18 -1.73
N LEU A 39 -11.41 -18.87 -1.62
CA LEU A 39 -12.31 -18.04 -0.83
C LEU A 39 -13.69 -18.05 -1.48
N ASP A 40 -14.74 -18.36 -0.72
CA ASP A 40 -16.10 -18.09 -1.16
C ASP A 40 -16.34 -16.57 -1.17
N GLU A 41 -16.05 -15.95 -2.31
CA GLU A 41 -16.18 -14.51 -2.50
C GLU A 41 -17.63 -14.02 -2.48
N ASN A 42 -18.62 -14.91 -2.51
CA ASN A 42 -20.04 -14.53 -2.42
C ASN A 42 -20.53 -14.48 -0.97
N ALA A 43 -19.83 -15.14 -0.05
CA ALA A 43 -20.12 -15.08 1.38
C ALA A 43 -19.14 -14.17 2.15
N PHE A 44 -17.93 -13.96 1.64
CA PHE A 44 -16.86 -13.27 2.36
C PHE A 44 -16.19 -12.14 1.57
N ALA A 45 -15.88 -11.06 2.28
CA ALA A 45 -15.02 -9.98 1.84
C ALA A 45 -13.62 -10.12 2.45
N GLN A 46 -12.65 -9.43 1.85
CA GLN A 46 -11.27 -9.38 2.29
C GLN A 46 -10.95 -7.97 2.80
N VAL A 47 -10.58 -7.84 4.08
CA VAL A 47 -10.34 -6.52 4.71
C VAL A 47 -8.97 -6.45 5.37
N ARG A 48 -8.22 -5.39 5.03
CA ARG A 48 -7.04 -4.94 5.77
C ARG A 48 -7.43 -3.70 6.56
N LEU A 49 -7.23 -3.75 7.87
CA LEU A 49 -7.45 -2.63 8.77
C LEU A 49 -6.22 -1.73 8.78
N VAL A 50 -6.43 -0.43 8.68
CA VAL A 50 -5.38 0.59 8.78
C VAL A 50 -5.75 1.51 9.94
N TYR A 51 -5.11 1.31 11.08
CA TYR A 51 -5.28 2.11 12.28
C TYR A 51 -4.50 3.42 12.17
N ASP A 52 -5.14 4.47 11.68
CA ASP A 52 -4.49 5.69 11.21
C ASP A 52 -4.93 6.94 11.97
N LEU A 53 -5.13 6.88 13.29
CA LEU A 53 -5.68 8.04 14.01
C LEU A 53 -4.78 9.29 14.00
N PRO A 54 -5.36 10.51 14.04
CA PRO A 54 -4.66 11.78 14.05
C PRO A 54 -4.09 12.10 15.45
N LEU A 55 -3.21 11.25 15.98
CA LEU A 55 -2.63 11.46 17.30
C LEU A 55 -1.39 12.36 17.27
N VAL A 56 -1.25 13.19 18.30
CA VAL A 56 0.01 13.90 18.60
C VAL A 56 1.12 12.90 18.97
N THR A 57 2.38 13.29 18.79
CA THR A 57 3.58 12.44 18.66
C THR A 57 3.91 11.50 19.84
N SER A 58 3.23 11.58 20.99
CA SER A 58 3.58 10.82 22.20
C SER A 58 2.79 9.53 22.43
N THR A 59 1.80 9.19 21.60
CA THR A 59 0.97 7.99 21.79
C THR A 59 1.22 6.93 20.73
N THR A 60 1.85 5.82 21.14
CA THR A 60 2.07 4.64 20.29
C THR A 60 0.80 3.79 20.17
N HIS A 61 0.43 3.43 18.95
CA HIS A 61 -0.70 2.55 18.63
C HIS A 61 -0.34 1.08 18.85
N ASN A 62 -0.34 0.65 20.10
CA ASN A 62 -0.05 -0.73 20.45
C ASN A 62 -1.34 -1.55 20.47
N ILE A 63 -1.94 -1.78 19.29
CA ILE A 63 -3.04 -2.75 19.17
C ILE A 63 -2.46 -4.12 19.48
N THR A 64 -3.05 -4.84 20.43
CA THR A 64 -2.58 -6.15 20.90
C THR A 64 -3.58 -7.26 20.64
N LEU A 65 -4.84 -6.90 20.36
CA LEU A 65 -5.92 -7.81 20.02
C LEU A 65 -6.87 -7.14 19.03
N LEU A 66 -7.24 -7.88 17.97
CA LEU A 66 -8.21 -7.49 16.97
C LEU A 66 -9.31 -8.55 16.89
N LYS A 67 -10.55 -8.11 16.97
CA LYS A 67 -11.74 -8.94 16.75
C LYS A 67 -12.62 -8.39 15.63
N TYR A 68 -13.24 -9.31 14.89
CA TYR A 68 -14.40 -9.01 14.07
C TYR A 68 -15.57 -9.88 14.54
N ASN A 69 -16.74 -9.29 14.77
CA ASN A 69 -17.95 -10.00 15.22
C ASN A 69 -17.68 -10.92 16.43
N ASP A 70 -16.97 -10.38 17.44
CA ASP A 70 -16.53 -11.08 18.65
C ASP A 70 -15.54 -12.26 18.44
N GLN A 71 -15.18 -12.58 17.18
CA GLN A 71 -14.17 -13.57 16.84
C GLN A 71 -12.77 -12.95 16.85
N ILE A 72 -11.78 -13.66 17.40
CA ILE A 72 -10.39 -13.22 17.43
C ILE A 72 -9.73 -13.48 16.08
N TYR A 73 -9.21 -12.42 15.45
CA TYR A 73 -8.48 -12.52 14.18
C TYR A 73 -6.98 -12.32 14.35
N SER A 74 -6.56 -11.53 15.33
CA SER A 74 -5.15 -11.29 15.59
C SER A 74 -4.92 -11.01 17.07
N GLN A 75 -3.87 -11.61 17.62
CA GLN A 75 -3.48 -11.44 19.01
C GLN A 75 -1.98 -11.63 19.17
N VAL A 76 -1.30 -10.69 19.81
CA VAL A 76 0.11 -10.85 20.21
C VAL A 76 0.34 -10.27 21.61
N GLY A 77 1.46 -10.65 22.23
CA GLY A 77 1.87 -10.11 23.54
C GLY A 77 2.42 -8.69 23.49
N THR A 78 2.79 -8.22 22.28
CA THR A 78 3.37 -6.90 22.00
C THR A 78 2.47 -6.11 21.03
N ALA A 79 2.94 -4.98 20.47
CA ALA A 79 2.17 -4.21 19.51
C ALA A 79 2.12 -4.90 18.13
N LEU A 80 0.92 -5.05 17.56
CA LEU A 80 0.70 -5.57 16.20
C LEU A 80 1.12 -4.58 15.08
N GLY A 81 1.26 -3.30 15.43
CA GLY A 81 1.44 -2.20 14.48
C GLY A 81 0.12 -1.54 14.09
N SER A 82 0.15 -0.66 13.08
CA SER A 82 -1.00 0.12 12.61
C SER A 82 -1.68 -0.45 11.37
N ILE A 83 -1.14 -1.51 10.74
CA ILE A 83 -1.71 -2.13 9.54
C ILE A 83 -1.92 -3.61 9.85
N LEU A 84 -3.16 -4.10 9.72
CA LEU A 84 -3.57 -5.43 10.16
C LEU A 84 -4.36 -6.15 9.05
N PRO A 85 -3.89 -7.31 8.55
CA PRO A 85 -2.65 -7.98 8.93
C PRO A 85 -1.42 -7.17 8.49
N ASN A 86 -0.35 -7.23 9.29
CA ASN A 86 0.89 -6.49 9.05
C ASN A 86 1.81 -7.24 8.06
N SER A 87 1.31 -7.44 6.83
CA SER A 87 2.02 -8.14 5.76
C SER A 87 1.51 -7.66 4.41
N ILE A 88 2.43 -7.56 3.43
CA ILE A 88 2.11 -7.19 2.06
C ILE A 88 1.07 -8.17 1.51
N ALA A 89 0.03 -7.64 0.87
CA ALA A 89 -1.02 -8.40 0.18
C ALA A 89 -1.84 -9.38 1.05
N LYS A 90 -1.86 -9.23 2.38
CA LYS A 90 -2.73 -10.03 3.25
C LYS A 90 -3.97 -9.27 3.68
N TYR A 91 -5.07 -10.00 3.82
CA TYR A 91 -6.37 -9.50 4.25
C TYR A 91 -6.99 -10.47 5.26
N HIS A 92 -7.82 -9.96 6.16
CA HIS A 92 -8.71 -10.78 6.95
C HIS A 92 -9.95 -11.14 6.14
N ARG A 93 -10.37 -12.39 6.23
CA ARG A 93 -11.65 -12.85 5.67
C ARG A 93 -12.78 -12.52 6.65
N ILE A 94 -13.73 -11.68 6.27
CA ILE A 94 -14.92 -11.38 7.09
C ILE A 94 -16.21 -11.58 6.27
N PRO A 95 -17.36 -11.88 6.90
CA PRO A 95 -18.63 -11.99 6.18
C PRO A 95 -18.97 -10.72 5.40
N ILE A 96 -19.61 -10.86 4.23
CA ILE A 96 -20.21 -9.73 3.51
C ILE A 96 -21.39 -9.19 4.33
N GLY A 97 -21.57 -7.87 4.32
CA GLY A 97 -22.64 -7.19 5.05
C GLY A 97 -22.16 -6.55 6.35
N ALA A 98 -23.03 -6.55 7.35
CA ALA A 98 -22.80 -5.88 8.63
C ALA A 98 -21.74 -6.62 9.46
N ASN A 99 -20.74 -5.88 9.90
CA ASN A 99 -19.66 -6.36 10.74
C ASN A 99 -19.38 -5.37 11.88
N LYS A 100 -18.85 -5.88 12.98
CA LYS A 100 -18.30 -5.11 14.09
C LYS A 100 -16.81 -5.34 14.15
N VAL A 101 -16.03 -4.29 14.35
CA VAL A 101 -14.60 -4.38 14.63
C VAL A 101 -14.34 -3.88 16.05
N ASP A 102 -13.57 -4.65 16.81
CA ASP A 102 -13.06 -4.26 18.12
C ASP A 102 -11.54 -4.40 18.14
N ALA A 103 -10.85 -3.32 18.43
CA ALA A 103 -9.41 -3.29 18.61
C ALA A 103 -9.08 -2.94 20.07
N PHE A 104 -8.16 -3.69 20.67
CA PHE A 104 -7.75 -3.50 22.06
C PHE A 104 -6.25 -3.23 22.13
N LYS A 105 -5.83 -2.52 23.18
CA LYS A 105 -4.44 -2.16 23.45
C LYS A 105 -3.96 -2.67 24.81
N GLY A 106 -2.64 -2.62 25.00
CA GLY A 106 -1.98 -3.02 26.25
C GLY A 106 -1.76 -4.53 26.37
N ALA A 107 -0.85 -4.93 27.25
CA ALA A 107 -0.46 -6.34 27.44
C ALA A 107 -1.63 -7.22 27.93
N GLY A 108 -2.53 -6.63 28.73
CA GLY A 108 -3.75 -7.25 29.24
C GLY A 108 -4.84 -7.49 28.19
N LYS A 109 -4.81 -6.75 27.06
CA LYS A 109 -5.78 -6.87 25.94
C LYS A 109 -7.22 -6.56 26.34
N ASP A 110 -7.37 -5.74 27.37
CA ASP A 110 -8.61 -5.39 28.05
C ASP A 110 -9.02 -3.92 27.83
N VAL A 111 -8.09 -3.08 27.39
CA VAL A 111 -8.36 -1.68 27.09
C VAL A 111 -8.84 -1.53 25.65
N VAL A 112 -10.12 -1.18 25.46
CA VAL A 112 -10.67 -0.87 24.13
C VAL A 112 -9.96 0.35 23.55
N ALA A 113 -9.43 0.20 22.34
CA ALA A 113 -8.84 1.28 21.55
C ALA A 113 -9.81 1.80 20.49
N TYR A 114 -10.60 0.90 19.90
CA TYR A 114 -11.60 1.24 18.90
C TYR A 114 -12.71 0.19 18.90
N SER A 115 -13.95 0.63 18.75
CA SER A 115 -15.10 -0.25 18.56
C SER A 115 -16.10 0.45 17.66
N SER A 116 -16.41 -0.16 16.51
CA SER A 116 -17.41 0.37 15.60
C SER A 116 -18.04 -0.73 14.75
N ASN A 117 -19.27 -0.46 14.32
CA ASN A 117 -19.93 -1.22 13.27
C ASN A 117 -19.60 -0.63 11.90
N PHE A 118 -19.58 -1.47 10.86
CA PHE A 118 -19.42 -1.08 9.46
C PHE A 118 -20.06 -2.13 8.54
N THR A 119 -20.34 -1.75 7.29
CA THR A 119 -20.88 -2.67 6.29
C THR A 119 -19.88 -2.80 5.15
N VAL A 120 -19.53 -4.03 4.76
CA VAL A 120 -18.59 -4.30 3.68
C VAL A 120 -19.27 -5.08 2.56
N ALA A 121 -19.01 -4.70 1.31
CA ALA A 121 -19.47 -5.44 0.14
C ALA A 121 -18.43 -6.49 -0.29
N LYS A 122 -18.79 -7.34 -1.26
CA LYS A 122 -17.85 -8.26 -1.92
C LYS A 122 -16.60 -7.51 -2.41
N GLY A 123 -15.42 -8.10 -2.23
CA GLY A 123 -14.15 -7.61 -2.75
C GLY A 123 -13.05 -7.44 -1.69
N LYS A 124 -11.94 -6.81 -2.10
CA LYS A 124 -10.79 -6.45 -1.26
C LYS A 124 -10.91 -4.99 -0.81
N TRP A 125 -10.65 -4.73 0.46
CA TRP A 125 -10.83 -3.41 1.06
C TRP A 125 -9.69 -3.05 2.02
N SER A 126 -9.26 -1.80 1.95
CA SER A 126 -8.51 -1.12 2.99
C SER A 126 -9.47 -0.32 3.87
N ALA A 127 -9.61 -0.70 5.13
CA ALA A 127 -10.49 -0.06 6.12
C ALA A 127 -9.68 0.87 7.03
N PHE A 128 -9.74 2.17 6.78
CA PHE A 128 -8.99 3.18 7.53
C PHE A 128 -9.76 3.66 8.77
N ILE A 129 -9.22 3.41 9.95
CA ILE A 129 -9.71 4.02 11.20
C ILE A 129 -9.03 5.39 11.33
N TYR A 130 -9.78 6.43 10.99
CA TYR A 130 -9.28 7.81 10.96
C TYR A 130 -9.84 8.69 12.09
N ASN A 131 -10.89 8.21 12.77
CA ASN A 131 -11.52 8.84 13.92
C ASN A 131 -12.13 7.73 14.81
N GLU A 132 -11.90 7.78 16.12
CA GLU A 132 -12.35 6.73 17.05
C GLU A 132 -13.87 6.63 17.19
N SER A 133 -14.59 7.70 16.83
CA SER A 133 -16.06 7.77 16.92
C SER A 133 -16.76 7.57 15.58
N GLN A 134 -16.02 7.26 14.51
CA GLN A 134 -16.58 7.06 13.18
C GLN A 134 -16.33 5.63 12.70
N PRO A 135 -17.20 5.09 11.83
CA PRO A 135 -16.90 3.85 11.12
C PRO A 135 -15.64 4.01 10.26
N PRO A 136 -14.91 2.92 9.98
CA PRO A 136 -13.73 2.99 9.13
C PRO A 136 -14.11 3.51 7.74
N LEU A 137 -13.24 4.31 7.13
CA LEU A 137 -13.36 4.62 5.71
C LEU A 137 -12.96 3.37 4.91
N LEU A 138 -13.88 2.86 4.09
CA LEU A 138 -13.61 1.72 3.22
C LEU A 138 -13.14 2.21 1.85
N VAL A 139 -11.91 1.86 1.49
CA VAL A 139 -11.35 2.08 0.16
C VAL A 139 -11.22 0.73 -0.52
N GLN A 140 -11.88 0.57 -1.67
CA GLN A 140 -11.80 -0.69 -2.41
C GLN A 140 -10.43 -0.83 -3.06
N ASP A 141 -9.78 -1.95 -2.78
CA ASP A 141 -8.55 -2.36 -3.44
C ASP A 141 -8.92 -3.11 -4.73
N PRO A 142 -8.13 -2.98 -5.80
CA PRO A 142 -8.41 -3.70 -7.04
C PRO A 142 -8.25 -5.21 -6.81
N GLU A 143 -8.97 -6.01 -7.59
CA GLU A 143 -8.83 -7.47 -7.54
C GLU A 143 -7.42 -7.89 -7.94
N GLU A 144 -6.90 -7.24 -8.99
CA GLU A 144 -5.54 -7.36 -9.49
C GLU A 144 -4.87 -5.98 -9.53
N TYR A 145 -3.69 -5.89 -8.93
CA TYR A 145 -2.90 -4.66 -8.93
C TYR A 145 -2.24 -4.41 -10.28
N GLN A 146 -1.94 -3.15 -10.57
CA GLN A 146 -1.24 -2.80 -11.81
C GLN A 146 0.15 -3.46 -11.80
N THR A 147 0.44 -4.22 -12.85
CA THR A 147 1.74 -4.84 -13.07
C THR A 147 2.40 -4.19 -14.27
N GLY A 148 3.65 -3.77 -14.10
CA GLY A 148 4.48 -3.26 -15.18
C GLY A 148 5.29 -4.37 -15.86
N HIS A 149 5.80 -4.13 -17.06
CA HIS A 149 6.77 -4.99 -17.72
C HIS A 149 8.09 -5.03 -16.90
N PRO A 150 8.48 -6.16 -16.31
CA PRO A 150 9.56 -6.21 -15.31
C PRO A 150 10.95 -5.73 -15.81
N TRP A 151 11.15 -5.73 -17.13
CA TRP A 151 12.41 -5.37 -17.78
C TRP A 151 12.48 -3.91 -18.24
N ASN A 152 11.34 -3.24 -18.44
CA ASN A 152 11.30 -1.88 -19.00
C ASN A 152 10.84 -0.85 -17.99
N ASP A 153 10.13 -1.27 -16.94
CA ASP A 153 9.36 -0.31 -16.17
C ASP A 153 10.16 0.17 -14.97
N THR A 154 10.55 1.44 -15.02
CA THR A 154 11.02 2.19 -13.85
C THR A 154 9.85 2.77 -13.07
N VAL A 155 8.68 2.15 -13.14
CA VAL A 155 7.43 2.71 -12.63
C VAL A 155 7.04 2.02 -11.34
N ALA A 156 6.72 2.80 -10.32
CA ALA A 156 5.90 2.35 -9.20
C ALA A 156 4.48 2.92 -9.37
N TYR A 157 3.49 2.29 -8.77
CA TYR A 157 2.11 2.78 -8.84
C TYR A 157 1.68 3.32 -7.50
N ILE A 158 1.12 4.53 -7.46
CA ILE A 158 0.81 5.23 -6.22
C ILE A 158 -0.65 5.65 -6.20
N ARG A 159 -1.37 5.19 -5.17
CA ARG A 159 -2.67 5.72 -4.75
C ARG A 159 -2.47 6.67 -3.58
N PHE A 160 -3.23 7.76 -3.53
CA PHE A 160 -3.26 8.68 -2.39
C PHE A 160 -4.63 8.68 -1.71
N VAL A 161 -4.65 8.48 -0.39
CA VAL A 161 -5.83 8.57 0.48
C VAL A 161 -5.71 9.79 1.38
N ASN A 162 -6.70 10.66 1.36
CA ASN A 162 -6.68 11.91 2.10
C ASN A 162 -7.69 11.89 3.27
N LEU A 163 -7.17 11.85 4.49
CA LEU A 163 -7.94 11.90 5.74
C LEU A 163 -7.59 13.14 6.57
N PHE A 164 -7.00 14.17 5.95
CA PHE A 164 -6.43 15.30 6.69
C PHE A 164 -7.47 16.34 7.10
N HIS A 165 -7.38 16.79 8.35
CA HIS A 165 -8.28 17.77 8.93
C HIS A 165 -7.61 19.14 9.06
N LYS A 166 -8.41 20.20 9.02
CA LYS A 166 -7.99 21.54 9.40
C LYS A 166 -7.98 21.73 10.92
N ALA A 167 -8.90 21.06 11.61
CA ALA A 167 -9.01 21.03 13.06
C ALA A 167 -9.65 19.71 13.49
N ASP A 168 -9.39 19.29 14.73
CA ASP A 168 -9.78 17.99 15.34
C ASP A 168 -11.11 17.44 14.81
N GLY A 169 -11.05 16.44 13.93
CA GLY A 169 -12.19 15.58 13.56
C GLY A 169 -13.45 16.28 13.06
N VAL A 170 -13.43 17.59 12.82
CA VAL A 170 -14.63 18.42 12.60
C VAL A 170 -14.58 19.12 11.24
N THR A 171 -13.43 19.69 10.88
CA THR A 171 -13.31 20.47 9.64
C THR A 171 -12.34 19.79 8.67
N PRO A 172 -12.83 19.28 7.53
CA PRO A 172 -11.98 18.80 6.45
C PRO A 172 -10.97 19.86 6.00
N PHE A 173 -9.74 19.46 5.68
CA PHE A 173 -8.80 20.38 5.04
C PHE A 173 -9.20 20.69 3.59
N GLY A 174 -9.79 19.71 2.91
CA GLY A 174 -10.18 19.79 1.50
C GLY A 174 -9.27 18.94 0.61
N ARG A 175 -9.22 19.27 -0.68
CA ARG A 175 -8.41 18.55 -1.67
C ARG A 175 -6.91 18.74 -1.41
N LEU A 176 -6.17 17.64 -1.47
CA LEU A 176 -4.72 17.62 -1.41
C LEU A 176 -4.14 16.87 -2.60
N THR A 177 -2.97 17.34 -3.05
CA THR A 177 -2.16 16.72 -4.10
C THR A 177 -0.84 16.26 -3.50
N LEU A 178 -0.55 14.97 -3.60
CA LEU A 178 0.74 14.38 -3.30
C LEU A 178 1.70 14.64 -4.47
N LYS A 179 2.88 15.18 -4.16
CA LYS A 179 3.94 15.45 -5.14
C LYS A 179 5.25 14.81 -4.73
N GLY A 180 5.96 14.23 -5.69
CA GLY A 180 7.36 13.83 -5.54
C GLY A 180 8.26 15.05 -5.66
N VAL A 181 9.27 15.14 -4.80
CA VAL A 181 10.22 16.26 -4.79
C VAL A 181 11.54 15.79 -5.38
N ARG A 182 12.03 16.51 -6.39
CA ARG A 182 13.34 16.28 -7.01
C ARG A 182 14.17 17.55 -7.00
N THR A 183 15.48 17.40 -6.99
CA THR A 183 16.41 18.52 -7.21
C THR A 183 17.14 18.27 -8.54
N VAL A 184 16.87 19.10 -9.53
CA VAL A 184 17.48 19.01 -10.86
C VAL A 184 18.29 20.28 -11.10
N GLY A 185 19.60 20.17 -11.28
CA GLY A 185 20.47 21.32 -11.48
C GLY A 185 20.46 22.33 -10.33
N GLY A 186 20.25 21.87 -9.09
CA GLY A 186 20.12 22.73 -7.91
C GLY A 186 18.73 23.34 -7.70
N VAL A 187 17.77 23.09 -8.60
CA VAL A 187 16.41 23.60 -8.51
C VAL A 187 15.45 22.52 -8.02
N THR A 188 14.70 22.82 -6.97
CA THR A 188 13.63 21.95 -6.48
C THR A 188 12.46 21.96 -7.46
N THR A 189 12.09 20.77 -7.93
CA THR A 189 10.97 20.50 -8.83
C THR A 189 9.98 19.59 -8.12
N TYR A 190 8.69 19.89 -8.27
CA TYR A 190 7.60 19.08 -7.74
C TYR A 190 6.89 18.36 -8.88
N ILE A 191 6.74 17.05 -8.75
CA ILE A 191 6.13 16.17 -9.74
C ILE A 191 4.79 15.71 -9.17
N ASP A 192 3.69 16.06 -9.83
CA ASP A 192 2.36 15.64 -9.41
C ASP A 192 2.22 14.13 -9.52
N ILE A 193 1.71 13.50 -8.45
CA ILE A 193 1.50 12.05 -8.40
C ILE A 193 0.00 11.75 -8.42
N ALA A 194 -0.70 12.19 -7.38
CA ALA A 194 -2.10 11.87 -7.16
C ALA A 194 -2.77 12.95 -6.32
N SER A 195 -4.08 13.10 -6.47
CA SER A 195 -4.89 14.03 -5.69
C SER A 195 -6.17 13.37 -5.20
N ALA A 196 -6.63 13.75 -4.02
CA ALA A 196 -7.88 13.25 -3.44
C ALA A 196 -8.57 14.35 -2.62
N ASN A 197 -9.90 14.43 -2.68
CA ASN A 197 -10.65 15.21 -1.70
C ASN A 197 -10.60 14.51 -0.33
N TYR A 198 -11.07 15.19 0.71
CA TYR A 198 -11.15 14.59 2.03
C TYR A 198 -12.08 13.37 2.03
N MET A 199 -11.64 12.29 2.68
CA MET A 199 -12.27 10.96 2.70
C MET A 199 -12.39 10.28 1.33
N GLU A 200 -11.51 10.64 0.40
CA GLU A 200 -11.40 9.98 -0.89
C GLU A 200 -10.03 9.34 -1.08
N ALA A 201 -9.99 8.43 -2.06
CA ALA A 201 -8.77 7.84 -2.57
C ALA A 201 -8.66 8.13 -4.07
N SER A 202 -7.45 8.36 -4.56
CA SER A 202 -7.18 8.40 -6.00
C SER A 202 -7.16 6.99 -6.61
N ASP A 203 -7.13 6.95 -7.93
CA ASP A 203 -6.64 5.77 -8.65
C ASP A 203 -5.15 5.53 -8.38
N TYR A 204 -4.67 4.34 -8.77
CA TYR A 204 -3.25 4.06 -8.83
C TYR A 204 -2.62 4.77 -10.02
N MET A 205 -1.78 5.75 -9.73
CA MET A 205 -1.11 6.58 -10.71
C MET A 205 0.31 6.06 -10.95
N PRO A 206 0.76 5.90 -12.20
CA PRO A 206 2.14 5.54 -12.49
C PRO A 206 3.07 6.69 -12.09
N TYR A 207 4.14 6.36 -11.37
CA TYR A 207 5.21 7.27 -10.99
C TYR A 207 6.55 6.73 -11.48
N THR A 208 7.18 7.47 -12.39
CA THR A 208 8.50 7.12 -12.92
C THR A 208 9.58 7.38 -11.89
N LEU A 209 10.22 6.32 -11.44
CA LEU A 209 11.36 6.32 -10.53
C LEU A 209 12.63 6.77 -11.24
N ASP A 210 13.48 7.50 -10.51
CA ASP A 210 14.78 7.97 -10.97
C ASP A 210 15.85 6.92 -10.71
N ARG A 211 16.47 6.46 -11.80
CA ARG A 211 17.58 5.50 -11.78
C ARG A 211 18.91 6.12 -11.37
N LYS A 212 18.99 7.45 -11.27
CA LYS A 212 20.22 8.22 -11.00
C LYS A 212 21.38 7.83 -11.94
N GLY A 213 21.05 7.56 -13.20
CA GLY A 213 22.02 7.16 -14.23
C GLY A 213 22.53 5.71 -14.15
N ILE A 214 21.99 4.86 -13.27
CA ILE A 214 22.45 3.48 -13.09
C ILE A 214 21.99 2.58 -14.25
N ALA A 215 22.94 2.04 -15.02
CA ALA A 215 22.69 1.20 -16.20
C ALA A 215 22.06 -0.17 -15.88
N VAL A 216 22.48 -0.81 -14.78
CA VAL A 216 21.87 -2.04 -14.25
C VAL A 216 21.35 -1.71 -12.86
N TRP A 217 20.04 -1.47 -12.78
CA TRP A 217 19.42 -0.89 -11.59
C TRP A 217 18.61 -1.94 -10.83
N SER A 218 18.75 -1.96 -9.51
CA SER A 218 18.06 -2.88 -8.59
C SER A 218 16.54 -2.71 -8.61
N GLY A 219 16.04 -1.60 -9.15
CA GLY A 219 14.62 -1.31 -9.23
C GLY A 219 14.10 -0.44 -8.10
N THR A 220 14.96 0.03 -7.17
CA THR A 220 14.53 0.86 -6.04
C THR A 220 15.12 2.26 -6.11
N GLU A 221 14.26 3.28 -6.04
CA GLU A 221 14.66 4.67 -5.80
C GLU A 221 14.59 4.91 -4.30
N SER A 222 15.72 5.27 -3.68
CA SER A 222 15.83 5.50 -2.24
C SER A 222 16.00 6.98 -1.90
N SER A 223 15.73 7.30 -0.64
CA SER A 223 15.81 8.66 -0.08
C SER A 223 14.89 9.65 -0.79
N MET A 224 13.73 9.16 -1.23
CA MET A 224 12.71 9.98 -1.87
C MET A 224 12.09 10.94 -0.87
N VAL A 225 11.67 12.10 -1.39
CA VAL A 225 11.01 13.15 -0.63
C VAL A 225 9.66 13.43 -1.27
N PHE A 226 8.63 13.60 -0.45
CA PHE A 226 7.28 13.95 -0.89
C PHE A 226 6.79 15.21 -0.19
N ALA A 227 5.91 15.94 -0.87
CA ALA A 227 5.25 17.12 -0.37
C ALA A 227 3.75 17.07 -0.70
N LEU A 228 2.97 17.86 0.04
CA LEU A 228 1.52 17.95 -0.11
C LEU A 228 1.15 19.39 -0.46
N PHE A 229 0.23 19.54 -1.40
CA PHE A 229 -0.24 20.84 -1.88
C PHE A 229 -1.76 20.90 -1.81
N ASP A 230 -2.30 22.05 -1.44
CA ASP A 230 -3.73 22.28 -1.44
C ASP A 230 -4.28 22.58 -2.84
N ALA A 231 -5.60 22.73 -2.93
CA ALA A 231 -6.29 23.05 -4.19
C ALA A 231 -5.84 24.37 -4.85
N SER A 232 -5.26 25.29 -4.08
CA SER A 232 -4.73 26.57 -4.56
C SER A 232 -3.26 26.50 -4.99
N GLY A 233 -2.63 25.32 -4.89
CA GLY A 233 -1.22 25.12 -5.23
C GLY A 233 -0.26 25.57 -4.13
N GLN A 234 -0.76 25.81 -2.91
CA GLN A 234 0.09 26.15 -1.77
C GLN A 234 0.55 24.88 -1.07
N GLN A 235 1.86 24.80 -0.79
CA GLN A 235 2.41 23.67 -0.06
C GLN A 235 1.86 23.67 1.37
N LEU A 236 1.45 22.50 1.86
CA LEU A 236 1.08 22.30 3.25
C LEU A 236 2.24 22.74 4.15
N THR A 237 1.92 23.41 5.26
CA THR A 237 2.92 23.93 6.20
C THR A 237 2.72 23.37 7.60
N HIS A 238 3.77 23.38 8.42
CA HIS A 238 3.77 22.80 9.76
C HIS A 238 4.73 23.53 10.69
N PHE A 239 4.54 23.38 12.00
CA PHE A 239 5.49 23.81 13.01
C PHE A 239 6.60 22.75 13.15
N ALA A 240 7.80 23.04 12.65
CA ALA A 240 8.87 22.03 12.57
C ALA A 240 9.43 21.58 13.94
N THR A 241 9.32 22.42 14.98
CA THR A 241 9.86 22.14 16.32
C THR A 241 8.88 22.59 17.40
N THR A 242 9.06 22.09 18.63
CA THR A 242 8.22 22.44 19.79
C THR A 242 8.21 23.94 20.11
N SER A 243 9.30 24.65 19.81
CA SER A 243 9.44 26.09 20.03
C SER A 243 9.06 26.94 18.80
N ALA A 244 8.68 26.32 17.68
CA ALA A 244 8.34 27.06 16.47
C ALA A 244 7.04 27.88 16.65
N THR A 245 7.13 29.17 16.39
CA THR A 245 5.97 30.11 16.38
C THR A 245 5.47 30.42 14.98
N THR A 246 6.20 29.99 13.95
CA THR A 246 5.85 30.14 12.53
C THR A 246 5.86 28.78 11.85
N LYS A 247 5.00 28.61 10.85
CA LYS A 247 4.95 27.39 10.04
C LYS A 247 5.99 27.45 8.93
N THR A 248 6.55 26.30 8.57
CA THR A 248 7.43 26.10 7.41
C THR A 248 6.84 25.05 6.47
N ALA A 249 7.33 25.01 5.23
CA ALA A 249 6.91 24.03 4.24
C ALA A 249 7.08 22.59 4.76
N HIS A 250 6.02 21.78 4.67
CA HIS A 250 6.04 20.39 5.11
C HIS A 250 6.48 19.48 3.96
N SER A 251 7.47 18.64 4.26
CA SER A 251 7.93 17.56 3.37
C SER A 251 8.29 16.35 4.20
N VAL A 252 8.07 15.16 3.65
CA VAL A 252 8.41 13.89 4.28
C VAL A 252 9.48 13.19 3.46
N SER A 253 10.52 12.70 4.13
CA SER A 253 11.72 12.15 3.49
C SER A 253 12.03 10.74 3.97
N GLY A 254 12.88 10.03 3.23
CA GLY A 254 13.38 8.70 3.64
C GLY A 254 12.58 7.53 3.09
N TYR A 255 11.66 7.79 2.17
CA TYR A 255 10.91 6.74 1.48
C TYR A 255 11.79 6.07 0.43
N SER A 256 11.47 4.81 0.16
CA SER A 256 12.04 4.06 -0.95
C SER A 256 10.92 3.34 -1.69
N LEU A 257 10.84 3.54 -3.00
CA LEU A 257 9.85 2.90 -3.85
C LEU A 257 10.53 1.95 -4.83
N THR A 258 9.92 0.79 -5.03
CA THR A 258 10.42 -0.27 -5.90
C THR A 258 9.55 -0.36 -7.16
N LYS A 259 10.19 -0.52 -8.30
CA LYS A 259 9.52 -0.71 -9.59
C LYS A 259 8.56 -1.89 -9.55
N GLY A 260 7.43 -1.74 -10.22
CA GLY A 260 6.37 -2.75 -10.29
C GLY A 260 5.61 -2.97 -8.98
N VAL A 261 5.93 -2.22 -7.92
CA VAL A 261 5.20 -2.29 -6.65
C VAL A 261 4.13 -1.20 -6.60
N ASN A 262 2.97 -1.55 -6.04
CA ASN A 262 1.88 -0.62 -5.80
C ASN A 262 1.96 -0.10 -4.36
N TYR A 263 1.68 1.18 -4.17
CA TYR A 263 1.78 1.86 -2.88
C TYR A 263 0.50 2.66 -2.61
N ILE A 264 -0.02 2.52 -1.40
CA ILE A 264 -1.06 3.41 -0.87
C ILE A 264 -0.35 4.41 0.03
N PHE A 265 -0.21 5.65 -0.43
CA PHE A 265 0.11 6.78 0.43
C PHE A 265 -1.16 7.22 1.11
N HIS A 266 -1.13 7.35 2.42
CA HIS A 266 -2.26 7.87 3.19
C HIS A 266 -1.79 8.97 4.12
N LEU A 267 -2.59 10.03 4.19
CA LEU A 267 -2.36 11.16 5.06
C LEU A 267 -3.50 11.23 6.07
N ASN A 268 -3.18 11.16 7.35
CA ASN A 268 -4.08 11.58 8.41
C ASN A 268 -3.37 12.54 9.36
N GLY A 269 -4.16 13.19 10.19
CA GLY A 269 -3.73 14.25 11.07
C GLY A 269 -4.65 15.46 11.02
N LYS A 270 -4.14 16.54 11.57
CA LYS A 270 -4.74 17.84 11.59
C LYS A 270 -3.69 18.94 11.56
N GLU A 271 -4.07 20.11 11.05
CA GLU A 271 -3.35 21.33 11.41
C GLU A 271 -3.48 21.63 12.91
N GLY A 272 -2.47 22.29 13.45
CA GLY A 272 -2.48 22.81 14.82
C GLY A 272 -2.26 24.32 14.83
N THR A 273 -2.42 24.91 16.00
CA THR A 273 -2.02 26.30 16.28
C THR A 273 -0.56 26.39 16.73
N ASN A 274 0.06 25.26 17.05
CA ASN A 274 1.47 25.09 17.41
C ASN A 274 1.90 23.62 17.17
N ASN A 275 3.17 23.31 17.38
CA ASN A 275 3.70 21.95 17.21
C ASN A 275 3.05 20.92 18.14
N ALA A 276 2.68 21.29 19.37
CA ALA A 276 2.07 20.37 20.33
C ALA A 276 0.63 19.98 19.97
N THR A 277 -0.04 20.79 19.15
CA THR A 277 -1.43 20.58 18.76
C THR A 277 -1.57 20.09 17.33
N GLN A 278 -0.52 20.12 16.49
CA GLN A 278 -0.59 19.57 15.14
C GLN A 278 -0.32 18.06 15.14
N ALA A 279 -0.83 17.36 14.14
CA ALA A 279 -0.40 16.01 13.80
C ALA A 279 -0.41 15.91 12.27
N ILE A 280 0.71 15.61 11.63
CA ILE A 280 0.75 15.40 10.17
C ILE A 280 1.49 14.10 9.94
N ARG A 281 0.79 13.09 9.47
CA ARG A 281 1.33 11.74 9.31
C ARG A 281 1.08 11.27 7.89
N VAL A 282 2.16 11.23 7.11
CA VAL A 282 2.16 10.59 5.79
C VAL A 282 2.77 9.21 5.95
N SER A 283 1.99 8.20 5.62
CA SER A 283 2.37 6.80 5.76
C SER A 283 2.14 6.07 4.45
N THR A 284 2.77 4.91 4.31
CA THR A 284 2.72 4.12 3.08
C THR A 284 2.46 2.66 3.35
N ILE A 285 1.62 2.03 2.52
CA ILE A 285 1.39 0.59 2.50
C ILE A 285 1.84 0.07 1.14
N ALA A 286 2.78 -0.88 1.12
CA ALA A 286 3.11 -1.61 -0.09
C ALA A 286 2.07 -2.73 -0.31
N VAL A 287 1.55 -2.82 -1.52
CA VAL A 287 0.53 -3.79 -1.95
C VAL A 287 0.91 -4.33 -3.33
N ASN A 288 0.59 -5.59 -3.61
CA ASN A 288 0.80 -6.27 -4.89
C ASN A 288 -0.23 -7.39 -5.03
#